data_AF-A0A6P0NMC1-F1
#
_entry.id   AF-A0A6P0NMC1-F1
#
_cell.length_a   1.000
_cell.length_b   1.000
_cell.length_c   1.000
_cell.angle_alpha   90.00
_cell.angle_beta   90.00
_cell.angle_gamma   90.00
#
_symmetry.space_group_name_H-M   'P 1'
#
loop_
_entity.id
_entity.type
_entity.pdbx_description
1 polymer ?
#
loop_
_entity_poly.entity_id
_entity_poly.type
_entity_poly.pdbx_seq_one_letter_code
_entity_poly.pdbx_strand_id
1 'polypeptide(L)'
;MQKDKIITIRKNIYAIKEKVDGKTEIPDRDIIILVHGYNVSEEGAKEAYTKFQENFSKYSSQLSKLNKAIYCFLWPSDKPNKLDSILSYFKTVNTAKICGERFAKYLNKLNLISTSNEQPRITLIGHSLGCRLLLEALKKTVNTNLRLEVFLMAPAVPVSMVQPDKQLNSSISSTEKYSILYSKKDDVLKWTFPLGQKLAGEGFDEAVGLKGNPHKGV
;
A
#
# COMPACT_ATOMS: atom_id res chain seq x y z
N MET A 1 36.32 -14.69 -12.16
CA MET A 1 35.07 -15.12 -12.81
C MET A 1 33.96 -15.10 -11.76
N GLN A 2 33.33 -13.94 -11.58
CA GLN A 2 32.44 -13.65 -10.45
C GLN A 2 31.01 -13.96 -10.89
N LYS A 3 30.40 -15.00 -10.31
CA LYS A 3 29.04 -15.43 -10.65
C LYS A 3 28.04 -14.32 -10.33
N ASP A 4 27.25 -13.97 -11.35
CA ASP A 4 26.17 -13.00 -11.32
C ASP A 4 25.16 -13.32 -10.22
N LYS A 5 24.98 -12.38 -9.28
CA LYS A 5 23.93 -12.44 -8.26
C LYS A 5 22.64 -11.85 -8.85
N ILE A 6 21.78 -12.73 -9.36
CA ILE A 6 20.44 -12.41 -9.86
C ILE A 6 19.50 -12.24 -8.65
N ILE A 7 18.86 -11.07 -8.55
CA ILE A 7 17.83 -10.79 -7.55
C ILE A 7 16.47 -11.08 -8.17
N THR A 8 15.74 -12.00 -7.55
CA THR A 8 14.41 -12.41 -8.01
C THR A 8 13.36 -11.56 -7.33
N ILE A 9 12.70 -10.66 -8.08
CA ILE A 9 11.38 -10.16 -7.65
C ILE A 9 10.41 -11.31 -7.84
N ARG A 10 10.07 -12.01 -6.75
CA ARG A 10 8.95 -12.94 -6.79
C ARG A 10 7.68 -12.10 -7.01
N LYS A 11 6.73 -12.61 -7.82
CA LYS A 11 5.37 -12.03 -7.98
C LYS A 11 4.66 -11.73 -6.65
N ASN A 12 5.18 -12.23 -5.53
CA ASN A 12 4.78 -11.96 -4.16
C ASN A 12 5.95 -11.34 -3.39
N ILE A 13 5.86 -10.06 -3.03
CA ILE A 13 6.78 -9.35 -2.15
C ILE A 13 6.41 -9.70 -0.70
N TYR A 14 7.29 -10.42 0.01
CA TYR A 14 7.10 -10.75 1.42
C TYR A 14 7.90 -9.80 2.32
N ALA A 15 7.22 -8.89 3.02
CA ALA A 15 7.85 -7.85 3.85
C ALA A 15 8.58 -8.37 5.12
N ILE A 16 8.48 -9.67 5.41
CA ILE A 16 8.96 -10.24 6.68
C ILE A 16 10.26 -11.05 6.51
N LYS A 17 10.64 -11.49 5.30
CA LYS A 17 11.67 -12.54 5.16
C LYS A 17 12.89 -12.27 4.26
N GLU A 18 13.01 -11.15 3.54
CA GLU A 18 14.10 -11.03 2.55
C GLU A 18 15.11 -9.89 2.78
N LYS A 19 16.40 -10.25 2.64
CA LYS A 19 17.53 -9.33 2.43
C LYS A 19 17.41 -8.74 1.03
N VAL A 20 17.33 -7.41 0.95
CA VAL A 20 17.31 -6.65 -0.29
C VAL A 20 18.74 -6.30 -0.69
N ASP A 21 19.32 -7.07 -1.60
CA ASP A 21 20.49 -6.71 -2.40
C ASP A 21 19.99 -6.30 -3.80
N GLY A 22 20.58 -5.27 -4.42
CA GLY A 22 19.98 -4.46 -5.48
C GLY A 22 20.39 -4.80 -6.92
N LYS A 23 19.48 -4.41 -7.83
CA LYS A 23 19.40 -4.50 -9.30
C LYS A 23 18.31 -5.47 -9.78
N THR A 24 17.21 -4.90 -10.26
CA THR A 24 16.22 -5.62 -11.06
C THR A 24 15.93 -4.84 -12.32
N GLU A 25 16.12 -5.49 -13.47
CA GLU A 25 15.62 -5.02 -14.75
C GLU A 25 14.12 -5.34 -14.80
N ILE A 26 13.28 -4.31 -14.77
CA ILE A 26 11.86 -4.47 -15.00
C ILE A 26 11.62 -4.03 -16.45
N PRO A 27 11.19 -4.95 -17.34
CA PRO A 27 11.09 -4.66 -18.77
C PRO A 27 10.03 -3.60 -19.10
N ASP A 28 9.10 -3.33 -18.17
CA ASP A 28 7.98 -2.41 -18.34
C ASP A 28 8.12 -1.15 -17.48
N ARG A 29 7.76 0.01 -18.07
CA ARG A 29 7.88 1.36 -17.49
C ARG A 29 7.05 1.59 -16.22
N ASP A 30 6.01 0.77 -16.05
CA ASP A 30 4.92 0.98 -15.10
C ASP A 30 4.73 -0.24 -14.22
N ILE A 31 5.06 -0.10 -12.94
CA ILE A 31 4.87 -1.15 -11.93
C ILE A 31 3.62 -0.83 -11.14
N ILE A 32 2.78 -1.82 -10.88
CA ILE A 32 1.64 -1.71 -9.98
C ILE A 32 1.90 -2.60 -8.76
N ILE A 33 1.83 -2.06 -7.55
CA ILE A 33 1.98 -2.82 -6.31
C ILE A 33 0.65 -2.79 -5.54
N LEU A 34 0.08 -3.97 -5.31
CA LEU A 34 -1.17 -4.14 -4.55
C LEU A 34 -0.85 -4.42 -3.08
N VAL A 35 -1.56 -3.74 -2.16
CA VAL A 35 -1.44 -3.90 -0.71
C VAL A 35 -2.80 -4.16 -0.08
N HIS A 36 -2.98 -5.36 0.47
CA HIS A 36 -4.22 -5.79 1.11
C HIS A 36 -4.47 -5.09 2.45
N GLY A 37 -5.73 -5.18 2.91
CA GLY A 37 -6.19 -4.59 4.15
C GLY A 37 -5.95 -5.49 5.38
N TYR A 38 -6.73 -5.22 6.41
CA TYR A 38 -6.71 -5.89 7.70
C TYR A 38 -7.52 -7.20 7.72
N ASN A 39 -7.13 -8.16 8.56
CA ASN A 39 -7.81 -9.45 8.76
C ASN A 39 -7.90 -10.27 7.46
N VAL A 40 -6.79 -10.32 6.73
CA VAL A 40 -6.63 -11.09 5.51
C VAL A 40 -5.47 -12.08 5.74
N SER A 41 -5.76 -13.38 5.59
CA SER A 41 -4.74 -14.42 5.56
C SER A 41 -3.84 -14.29 4.34
N GLU A 42 -2.69 -14.94 4.34
CA GLU A 42 -1.79 -14.91 3.20
C GLU A 42 -2.47 -15.49 1.94
N GLU A 43 -3.19 -16.59 2.08
CA GLU A 43 -3.97 -17.24 1.02
C GLU A 43 -5.10 -16.33 0.54
N GLY A 44 -5.84 -15.71 1.46
CA GLY A 44 -6.92 -14.78 1.12
C GLY A 44 -6.41 -13.54 0.37
N ALA A 45 -5.22 -13.03 0.74
CA ALA A 45 -4.60 -11.92 0.04
C ALA A 45 -4.20 -12.32 -1.39
N LYS A 46 -3.57 -13.50 -1.55
CA LYS A 46 -3.22 -14.04 -2.88
C LYS A 46 -4.46 -14.24 -3.74
N GLU A 47 -5.54 -14.80 -3.21
CA GLU A 47 -6.80 -14.98 -3.93
C GLU A 47 -7.39 -13.63 -4.38
N ALA A 48 -7.42 -12.64 -3.49
CA ALA A 48 -7.91 -11.30 -3.82
C ALA A 48 -7.07 -10.64 -4.92
N TYR A 49 -5.75 -10.80 -4.87
CA TYR A 49 -4.86 -10.28 -5.91
C TYR A 49 -5.05 -10.98 -7.26
N THR A 50 -5.20 -12.31 -7.27
CA THR A 50 -5.53 -13.06 -8.50
C THR A 50 -6.84 -12.55 -9.10
N LYS A 51 -7.89 -12.38 -8.30
CA LYS A 51 -9.17 -11.82 -8.77
C LYS A 51 -9.02 -10.40 -9.30
N PHE A 52 -8.20 -9.57 -8.66
CA PHE A 52 -7.88 -8.24 -9.17
C PHE A 52 -7.25 -8.32 -10.56
N GLN A 53 -6.21 -9.15 -10.73
CA GLN A 53 -5.50 -9.35 -12.00
C GLN A 53 -6.42 -9.89 -13.12
N GLU A 54 -7.28 -10.86 -12.79
CA GLU A 54 -8.28 -11.40 -13.71
C GLU A 54 -9.28 -10.34 -14.15
N ASN A 55 -9.83 -9.58 -13.21
CA ASN A 55 -10.78 -8.51 -13.53
C ASN A 55 -10.10 -7.40 -14.32
N PHE A 56 -8.89 -6.99 -13.93
CA PHE A 56 -8.11 -5.98 -14.63
C PHE A 56 -7.85 -6.36 -16.09
N SER A 57 -7.55 -7.63 -16.35
CA SER A 57 -7.32 -8.14 -17.72
C SER A 57 -8.59 -8.19 -18.58
N LYS A 58 -9.79 -8.25 -17.97
CA LYS A 58 -11.06 -8.28 -18.71
C LYS A 58 -11.45 -6.93 -19.30
N TYR A 59 -10.96 -5.82 -18.74
CA TYR A 59 -11.40 -4.48 -19.15
C TYR A 59 -10.73 -3.98 -20.43
N SER A 60 -9.50 -4.39 -20.76
CA SER A 60 -8.91 -4.13 -22.08
C SER A 60 -7.68 -5.00 -22.40
N SER A 61 -7.42 -5.20 -23.69
CA SER A 61 -6.21 -5.87 -24.19
C SER A 61 -4.91 -5.09 -23.94
N GLN A 62 -5.00 -3.80 -23.60
CA GLN A 62 -3.86 -2.99 -23.17
C GLN A 62 -3.55 -3.21 -21.69
N LEU A 63 -4.59 -3.41 -20.86
CA LEU A 63 -4.45 -3.74 -19.44
C LEU A 63 -3.92 -5.15 -19.22
N SER A 64 -4.14 -6.09 -20.15
CA SER A 64 -3.56 -7.44 -20.07
C SER A 64 -2.03 -7.44 -20.15
N LYS A 65 -1.41 -6.49 -20.87
CA LYS A 65 0.05 -6.29 -20.86
C LYS A 65 0.53 -5.78 -19.50
N LEU A 66 -0.17 -4.79 -18.94
CA LEU A 66 0.11 -4.23 -17.61
C LEU A 66 -0.05 -5.27 -16.50
N ASN A 67 -0.84 -6.33 -16.70
CA ASN A 67 -0.98 -7.41 -15.72
C ASN A 67 0.36 -8.10 -15.40
N LYS A 68 1.32 -8.11 -16.34
CA LYS A 68 2.68 -8.62 -16.09
C LYS A 68 3.49 -7.75 -15.13
N ALA A 69 3.10 -6.48 -14.98
CA ALA A 69 3.73 -5.52 -14.10
C ALA A 69 2.96 -5.31 -12.79
N ILE A 70 1.97 -6.16 -12.49
CA ILE A 70 1.28 -6.19 -11.19
C ILE A 70 2.06 -7.10 -10.23
N TYR A 71 2.46 -6.52 -9.10
CA TYR A 71 3.15 -7.16 -8.00
C TYR A 71 2.30 -7.11 -6.73
N CYS A 72 2.37 -8.19 -5.96
CA CYS A 72 1.55 -8.37 -4.76
C CYS A 72 2.41 -8.15 -3.51
N PHE A 73 2.03 -7.23 -2.63
CA PHE A 73 2.71 -7.04 -1.35
C PHE A 73 1.96 -7.74 -0.22
N LEU A 74 2.64 -8.67 0.46
CA LEU A 74 2.09 -9.44 1.57
C LEU A 74 2.65 -8.92 2.89
N TRP A 75 1.76 -8.69 3.86
CA TRP A 75 2.10 -8.27 5.21
C TRP A 75 1.23 -9.00 6.24
N PRO A 76 1.69 -9.14 7.49
CA PRO A 76 1.00 -9.97 8.48
C PRO A 76 -0.23 -9.24 9.03
N SER A 77 -1.33 -9.34 8.30
CA SER A 77 -2.63 -8.73 8.66
C SER A 77 -3.64 -9.73 9.24
N ASP A 78 -3.30 -11.03 9.18
CA ASP A 78 -4.17 -12.12 9.60
C ASP A 78 -4.34 -12.20 11.12
N LYS A 79 -5.44 -12.81 11.56
CA LYS A 79 -5.74 -13.04 12.97
C LYS A 79 -6.09 -14.50 13.23
N PRO A 80 -5.33 -15.20 14.09
CA PRO A 80 -5.66 -16.57 14.45
C PRO A 80 -6.93 -16.68 15.31
N ASN A 81 -7.29 -15.66 16.12
CA ASN A 81 -8.44 -15.71 17.03
C ASN A 81 -9.36 -14.48 16.89
N LYS A 82 -10.64 -14.70 16.57
CA LYS A 82 -11.67 -13.64 16.42
C LYS A 82 -12.14 -13.02 17.75
N LEU A 83 -11.88 -13.67 18.88
CA LEU A 83 -12.43 -13.30 20.20
C LEU A 83 -11.75 -12.07 20.83
N ASP A 84 -10.51 -11.75 20.48
CA ASP A 84 -9.77 -10.57 20.99
C ASP A 84 -9.67 -9.43 19.97
N SER A 85 -10.78 -9.07 19.32
CA SER A 85 -10.81 -8.19 18.14
C SER A 85 -10.10 -6.83 18.32
N ILE A 86 -10.13 -6.27 19.53
CA ILE A 86 -9.65 -4.93 19.89
C ILE A 86 -8.11 -4.87 20.04
N LEU A 87 -7.53 -5.65 20.95
CA LEU A 87 -6.07 -5.69 21.16
C LEU A 87 -5.35 -6.10 19.88
N SER A 88 -5.97 -7.03 19.15
CA SER A 88 -5.45 -7.46 17.87
C SER A 88 -5.55 -6.36 16.81
N TYR A 89 -6.53 -5.44 16.84
CA TYR A 89 -6.58 -4.30 15.91
C TYR A 89 -5.43 -3.31 16.17
N PHE A 90 -5.21 -2.91 17.42
CA PHE A 90 -4.07 -2.06 17.79
C PHE A 90 -2.73 -2.67 17.37
N LYS A 91 -2.54 -3.97 17.65
CA LYS A 91 -1.35 -4.70 17.19
C LYS A 91 -1.22 -4.62 15.66
N THR A 92 -2.29 -4.84 14.92
CA THR A 92 -2.25 -4.77 13.45
C THR A 92 -1.97 -3.35 12.93
N VAL A 93 -2.44 -2.29 13.58
CA VAL A 93 -2.07 -0.89 13.23
C VAL A 93 -0.58 -0.66 13.42
N ASN A 94 0.00 -1.08 14.55
CA ASN A 94 1.45 -0.99 14.76
C ASN A 94 2.25 -1.83 13.77
N THR A 95 1.76 -3.03 13.46
CA THR A 95 2.33 -3.89 12.41
C THR A 95 2.30 -3.19 11.05
N ALA A 96 1.20 -2.52 10.69
CA ALA A 96 1.09 -1.76 9.44
C ALA A 96 2.15 -0.65 9.36
N LYS A 97 2.38 0.08 10.46
CA LYS A 97 3.44 1.10 10.54
C LYS A 97 4.83 0.49 10.32
N ILE A 98 5.15 -0.60 11.04
CA ILE A 98 6.44 -1.31 10.91
C ILE A 98 6.64 -1.82 9.48
N CYS A 99 5.61 -2.42 8.87
CA CYS A 99 5.67 -2.87 7.49
C CYS A 99 5.81 -1.71 6.52
N GLY A 100 5.20 -0.56 6.79
CA GLY A 100 5.38 0.68 6.02
C GLY A 100 6.84 1.14 6.03
N GLU A 101 7.50 1.14 7.19
CA GLU A 101 8.93 1.47 7.29
C GLU A 101 9.82 0.51 6.49
N ARG A 102 9.51 -0.79 6.54
CA ARG A 102 10.23 -1.80 5.75
C ARG A 102 10.00 -1.61 4.26
N PHE A 103 8.77 -1.27 3.87
CA PHE A 103 8.44 -0.99 2.48
C PHE A 103 9.12 0.28 1.97
N ALA A 104 9.21 1.34 2.77
CA ALA A 104 10.01 2.52 2.45
C ALA A 104 11.49 2.18 2.21
N LYS A 105 12.08 1.35 3.08
CA LYS A 105 13.47 0.86 2.89
C LYS A 105 13.63 0.08 1.58
N TYR A 106 12.62 -0.68 1.18
CA TYR A 106 12.61 -1.36 -0.11
C TYR A 106 12.56 -0.35 -1.27
N LEU A 107 11.59 0.57 -1.27
CA LEU A 107 11.45 1.62 -2.29
C LEU A 107 12.72 2.49 -2.41
N ASN A 108 13.36 2.82 -1.29
CA ASN A 108 14.61 3.59 -1.26
C ASN A 108 15.82 2.84 -1.85
N LYS A 109 15.77 1.51 -1.89
CA LYS A 109 16.81 0.66 -2.48
C LYS A 109 16.52 0.27 -3.93
N LEU A 110 15.30 0.53 -4.42
CA LEU A 110 14.95 0.23 -5.79
C LEU A 110 15.79 1.11 -6.72
N ASN A 111 16.59 0.44 -7.53
CA ASN A 111 17.32 1.06 -8.63
C ASN A 111 16.75 0.49 -9.94
N LEU A 112 15.65 1.09 -10.37
CA LEU A 112 14.99 0.74 -11.62
C LEU A 112 15.63 1.55 -12.74
N ILE A 113 16.07 0.85 -13.78
CA ILE A 113 16.65 1.48 -14.96
C ILE A 113 15.55 1.47 -16.02
N SER A 114 15.12 2.66 -16.43
CA SER A 114 14.25 2.79 -17.59
C SER A 114 15.07 2.66 -18.87
N THR A 115 14.53 1.96 -19.87
CA THR A 115 15.09 1.94 -21.23
C THR A 115 14.75 3.21 -22.01
N SER A 116 13.91 4.10 -21.47
CA SER A 116 13.67 5.45 -21.96
C SER A 116 14.35 6.51 -21.06
N ASN A 117 14.51 7.74 -21.56
CA ASN A 117 14.99 8.88 -20.76
C ASN A 117 13.99 9.36 -19.67
N GLU A 118 12.95 8.60 -19.37
CA GLU A 118 11.94 8.94 -18.35
C GLU A 118 12.16 8.13 -17.07
N GLN A 119 11.85 8.75 -15.92
CA GLN A 119 11.92 8.06 -14.63
C GLN A 119 10.86 6.93 -14.54
N PRO A 120 11.21 5.74 -14.03
CA PRO A 120 10.28 4.64 -13.80
C PRO A 120 9.11 5.05 -12.89
N ARG A 121 7.92 4.53 -13.21
CA ARG A 121 6.70 4.81 -12.46
C ARG A 121 6.27 3.60 -11.64
N ILE A 122 5.91 3.84 -10.38
CA ILE A 122 5.31 2.84 -9.48
C ILE A 122 3.95 3.36 -9.01
N THR A 123 2.91 2.63 -9.36
CA THR A 123 1.55 2.81 -8.87
C THR A 123 1.31 1.93 -7.65
N LEU A 124 1.03 2.52 -6.51
CA LEU A 124 0.73 1.84 -5.27
C LEU A 124 -0.78 1.84 -5.05
N ILE A 125 -1.38 0.65 -4.89
CA ILE A 125 -2.81 0.50 -4.65
C ILE A 125 -3.00 -0.16 -3.28
N GLY A 126 -3.51 0.59 -2.31
CA GLY A 126 -3.78 0.10 -0.96
C GLY A 126 -5.26 -0.06 -0.70
N HIS A 127 -5.63 -1.09 0.06
CA HIS A 127 -6.99 -1.26 0.56
C HIS A 127 -7.05 -1.14 2.08
N SER A 128 -8.05 -0.42 2.61
CA SER A 128 -8.34 -0.33 4.05
C SER A 128 -7.11 0.03 4.88
N LEU A 129 -6.71 -0.80 5.86
CA LEU A 129 -5.53 -0.56 6.70
C LEU A 129 -4.20 -0.64 5.92
N GLY A 130 -4.18 -1.30 4.76
CA GLY A 130 -3.05 -1.25 3.82
C GLY A 130 -2.76 0.17 3.31
N CYS A 131 -3.77 1.06 3.32
CA CYS A 131 -3.55 2.48 3.03
C CYS A 131 -2.70 3.17 4.09
N ARG A 132 -2.88 2.83 5.38
CA ARG A 132 -2.04 3.35 6.45
C ARG A 132 -0.59 2.91 6.25
N LEU A 133 -0.36 1.64 5.92
CA LEU A 133 0.95 1.11 5.60
C LEU A 133 1.62 1.88 4.46
N LEU A 134 0.90 2.11 3.36
CA LEU A 134 1.41 2.88 2.22
C LEU A 134 1.76 4.32 2.60
N LEU A 135 0.91 5.02 3.35
CA LEU A 135 1.20 6.40 3.78
C LEU A 135 2.41 6.46 4.71
N GLU A 136 2.56 5.51 5.63
CA GLU A 136 3.76 5.41 6.49
C GLU A 136 5.02 5.09 5.68
N ALA A 137 4.90 4.32 4.59
CA ALA A 137 6.00 4.06 3.68
C ALA A 137 6.40 5.33 2.92
N LEU A 138 5.45 5.98 2.26
CA LEU A 138 5.65 7.19 1.46
C LEU A 138 6.25 8.34 2.26
N LYS A 139 5.86 8.49 3.53
CA LYS A 139 6.45 9.45 4.46
C LYS A 139 7.97 9.33 4.56
N LYS A 140 8.49 8.11 4.41
CA LYS A 140 9.90 7.75 4.58
C LYS A 140 10.61 7.42 3.27
N THR A 141 9.90 7.47 2.14
CA THR A 141 10.50 7.26 0.83
C THR A 141 11.13 8.56 0.36
N VAL A 142 12.43 8.51 0.06
CA VAL A 142 13.25 9.64 -0.40
C VAL A 142 13.88 9.35 -1.77
N ASN A 143 13.49 8.26 -2.43
CA ASN A 143 14.00 7.89 -3.75
C ASN A 143 13.43 8.80 -4.83
N THR A 144 14.21 9.79 -5.25
CA THR A 144 13.84 10.76 -6.29
C THR A 144 13.95 10.20 -7.71
N ASN A 145 14.42 8.97 -7.89
CA ASN A 145 14.50 8.30 -9.19
C ASN A 145 13.20 7.58 -9.57
N LEU A 146 12.19 7.62 -8.69
CA LEU A 146 10.90 6.96 -8.88
C LEU A 146 9.79 7.99 -8.93
N ARG A 147 8.89 7.84 -9.90
CA ARG A 147 7.60 8.51 -9.91
C ARG A 147 6.59 7.65 -9.17
N LEU A 148 5.99 8.19 -8.11
CA LEU A 148 5.06 7.46 -7.25
C LEU A 148 3.63 7.95 -7.48
N GLU A 149 2.76 7.06 -7.92
CA GLU A 149 1.30 7.26 -7.97
C GLU A 149 0.64 6.41 -6.88
N VAL A 150 -0.43 6.91 -6.26
CA VAL A 150 -1.08 6.25 -5.12
C VAL A 150 -2.60 6.26 -5.25
N PHE A 151 -3.19 5.08 -5.12
CA PHE A 151 -4.62 4.87 -5.06
C PHE A 151 -4.99 4.23 -3.72
N LEU A 152 -5.76 4.94 -2.90
CA LEU A 152 -6.22 4.47 -1.60
C LEU A 152 -7.69 4.06 -1.69
N MET A 153 -7.96 2.78 -1.49
CA MET A 153 -9.32 2.21 -1.51
C MET A 153 -9.84 2.01 -0.10
N ALA A 154 -10.95 2.65 0.24
CA ALA A 154 -11.56 2.64 1.56
C ALA A 154 -10.55 2.87 2.71
N PRO A 155 -9.68 3.91 2.65
CA PRO A 155 -8.58 4.07 3.60
C PRO A 155 -9.05 4.12 5.06
N ALA A 156 -8.58 3.14 5.84
CA ALA A 156 -8.72 3.11 7.29
C ALA A 156 -7.60 3.95 7.92
N VAL A 157 -7.66 5.26 7.67
CA VAL A 157 -6.69 6.26 8.13
C VAL A 157 -7.47 7.44 8.72
N PRO A 158 -7.07 7.97 9.89
CA PRO A 158 -7.70 9.17 10.46
C PRO A 158 -7.53 10.40 9.57
N VAL A 159 -8.60 11.17 9.39
CA VAL A 159 -8.56 12.46 8.67
C VAL A 159 -7.53 13.41 9.28
N SER A 160 -7.45 13.50 10.61
CA SER A 160 -6.52 14.32 11.38
C SER A 160 -5.05 13.97 11.14
N MET A 161 -4.72 12.81 10.58
CA MET A 161 -3.35 12.43 10.26
C MET A 161 -2.90 12.92 8.88
N VAL A 162 -3.84 13.12 7.96
CA VAL A 162 -3.58 13.50 6.57
C VAL A 162 -3.96 14.95 6.26
N GLN A 163 -4.58 15.67 7.20
CA GLN A 163 -4.77 17.12 7.15
C GLN A 163 -3.43 17.87 6.91
N PRO A 164 -3.47 19.09 6.35
CA PRO A 164 -2.27 19.93 6.19
C PRO A 164 -1.43 19.98 7.46
N ASP A 165 -0.11 19.90 7.31
CA ASP A 165 0.89 19.93 8.38
C ASP A 165 0.80 18.79 9.41
N LYS A 166 0.02 17.73 9.11
CA LYS A 166 -0.09 16.55 9.96
C LYS A 166 0.81 15.41 9.49
N GLN A 167 0.95 14.43 10.37
CA GLN A 167 2.03 13.45 10.33
C GLN A 167 2.13 12.59 9.06
N LEU A 168 1.05 12.45 8.28
CA LEU A 168 1.01 11.70 7.02
C LEU A 168 0.71 12.60 5.81
N ASN A 169 0.65 13.92 5.99
CA ASN A 169 0.39 14.85 4.88
C ASN A 169 1.54 14.89 3.87
N SER A 170 2.78 14.83 4.36
CA SER A 170 3.97 14.79 3.50
C SER A 170 3.96 13.59 2.53
N SER A 171 3.34 12.48 2.92
CA SER A 171 3.14 11.30 2.08
C SER A 171 2.27 11.56 0.84
N ILE A 172 1.39 12.56 0.90
CA ILE A 172 0.52 12.96 -0.20
C ILE A 172 1.29 13.92 -1.13
N SER A 173 2.04 14.85 -0.55
CA SER A 173 2.80 15.84 -1.31
C SER A 173 4.00 15.26 -2.05
N SER A 174 4.53 14.11 -1.63
CA SER A 174 5.65 13.41 -2.30
C SER A 174 5.22 12.53 -3.48
N THR A 175 3.92 12.40 -3.73
CA THR A 175 3.37 11.57 -4.82
C THR A 175 2.98 12.44 -6.00
N GLU A 176 3.25 11.96 -7.20
CA GLU A 176 2.85 12.66 -8.43
C GLU A 176 1.33 12.65 -8.61
N LYS A 177 0.71 11.51 -8.29
CA LYS A 177 -0.74 11.35 -8.33
C LYS A 177 -1.22 10.69 -7.04
N TYR A 178 -2.30 11.24 -6.51
CA TYR A 178 -2.95 10.75 -5.32
C TYR A 178 -4.46 10.67 -5.55
N SER A 179 -5.07 9.53 -5.29
CA SER A 179 -6.50 9.30 -5.49
C SER A 179 -7.08 8.49 -4.33
N ILE A 180 -8.26 8.90 -3.88
CA ILE A 180 -9.01 8.22 -2.81
C ILE A 180 -10.32 7.69 -3.39
N LEU A 181 -10.57 6.40 -3.19
CA LEU A 181 -11.87 5.79 -3.41
C LEU A 181 -12.53 5.60 -2.04
N TYR A 182 -13.62 6.32 -1.81
CA TYR A 182 -14.34 6.34 -0.53
C TYR A 182 -15.81 5.94 -0.71
N SER A 183 -16.45 5.51 0.38
CA SER A 183 -17.88 5.17 0.37
C SER A 183 -18.54 5.58 1.69
N LYS A 184 -19.56 6.46 1.61
CA LYS A 184 -20.38 6.86 2.76
C LYS A 184 -21.24 5.72 3.32
N LYS A 185 -21.33 4.60 2.60
CA LYS A 185 -22.07 3.39 2.96
C LYS A 185 -21.18 2.30 3.57
N ASP A 186 -19.91 2.59 3.85
CA ASP A 186 -19.01 1.63 4.47
C ASP A 186 -19.27 1.54 5.99
N ASP A 187 -20.06 0.53 6.39
CA ASP A 187 -20.42 0.31 7.79
C ASP A 187 -19.21 -0.03 8.68
N VAL A 188 -18.18 -0.68 8.12
CA VAL A 188 -16.95 -1.00 8.87
C VAL A 188 -16.21 0.29 9.22
N LEU A 189 -16.03 1.19 8.25
CA LEU A 189 -15.41 2.49 8.50
C LEU A 189 -16.28 3.43 9.34
N LYS A 190 -17.61 3.30 9.25
CA LYS A 190 -18.52 4.12 10.03
C LYS A 190 -18.55 3.74 11.51
N TRP A 191 -18.57 2.45 11.82
CA TRP A 191 -18.83 1.96 13.17
C TRP A 191 -17.60 1.32 13.83
N THR A 192 -16.86 0.50 13.10
CA THR A 192 -15.75 -0.28 13.66
C THR A 192 -14.46 0.52 13.72
N PHE A 193 -14.19 1.36 12.72
CA PHE A 193 -12.95 2.13 12.65
C PHE A 193 -12.78 3.13 13.81
N PRO A 194 -13.75 4.02 14.15
CA PRO A 194 -13.55 4.99 15.22
C PRO A 194 -13.29 4.33 16.59
N LEU A 195 -13.95 3.19 16.85
CA LEU A 195 -13.72 2.39 18.05
C LEU A 195 -12.31 1.78 18.06
N GLY A 196 -11.89 1.20 16.93
CA GLY A 196 -10.53 0.67 16.76
C GLY A 196 -9.45 1.73 16.98
N GLN A 197 -9.64 2.94 16.46
CA GLN A 197 -8.68 4.04 16.60
C GLN A 197 -8.55 4.56 18.03
N LYS A 198 -9.68 4.72 18.73
CA LYS A 198 -9.67 5.13 20.14
C LYS A 198 -8.83 4.16 20.97
N LEU A 199 -9.04 2.86 20.76
CA LEU A 199 -8.36 1.79 21.49
C LEU A 199 -6.90 1.63 21.06
N ALA A 200 -6.57 2.05 19.85
CA ALA A 200 -5.20 2.15 19.38
C ALA A 200 -4.41 3.34 19.97
N GLY A 201 -5.05 4.18 20.79
CA GLY A 201 -4.45 5.39 21.34
C GLY A 201 -4.35 6.53 20.32
N GLU A 202 -5.00 6.41 19.17
CA GLU A 202 -4.99 7.42 18.09
C GLU A 202 -6.20 8.36 18.14
N GLY A 203 -7.06 8.23 19.15
CA GLY A 203 -8.22 9.10 19.40
C GLY A 203 -9.48 8.71 18.61
N PHE A 204 -10.51 9.56 18.71
CA PHE A 204 -11.70 9.45 17.86
C PHE A 204 -11.54 10.32 16.64
N ASP A 205 -11.65 9.71 15.47
CA ASP A 205 -11.61 10.42 14.21
C ASP A 205 -12.40 9.66 13.13
N GLU A 206 -12.79 10.39 12.10
CA GLU A 206 -13.36 9.83 10.89
C GLU A 206 -12.29 9.13 10.04
N ALA A 207 -12.67 8.03 9.39
CA ALA A 207 -11.84 7.42 8.36
C ALA A 207 -11.88 8.25 7.08
N VAL A 208 -10.71 8.52 6.48
CA VAL A 208 -10.59 9.07 5.12
C VAL A 208 -11.48 8.30 4.14
N GLY A 209 -11.57 6.98 4.27
CA GLY A 209 -12.34 6.12 3.35
C GLY A 209 -13.87 6.23 3.50
N LEU A 210 -14.39 6.90 4.53
CA LEU A 210 -15.82 7.07 4.71
C LEU A 210 -16.38 8.23 3.88
N LYS A 211 -15.66 9.37 3.84
CA LYS A 211 -16.12 10.58 3.15
C LYS A 211 -15.13 11.18 2.16
N GLY A 212 -13.91 10.66 2.06
CA GLY A 212 -12.84 11.24 1.25
C GLY A 212 -12.20 12.48 1.89
N ASN A 213 -12.42 12.71 3.18
CA ASN A 213 -11.83 13.82 3.92
C ASN A 213 -10.32 13.58 4.18
N PRO A 214 -9.49 14.63 4.28
CA PRO A 214 -9.82 16.02 4.02
C PRO A 214 -10.03 16.22 2.53
N HIS A 215 -11.13 16.87 2.16
CA HIS A 215 -11.30 17.33 0.79
C HIS A 215 -10.16 18.32 0.50
N LYS A 216 -9.24 17.96 -0.39
CA LYS A 216 -8.55 19.01 -1.14
C LYS A 216 -9.64 19.63 -2.00
N GLY A 217 -9.94 20.91 -1.78
CA GLY A 217 -10.81 21.65 -2.68
C GLY A 217 -10.35 21.36 -4.11
N VAL A 218 -11.27 20.85 -4.93
CA VAL A 218 -11.08 20.79 -6.38
C VAL A 218 -11.15 22.21 -6.89
#